data_AF-A0A959DAV8-F1
#
_entry.id   AF-A0A959DAV8-F1
#
_cell.length_a   1.000
_cell.length_b   1.000
_cell.length_c   1.000
_cell.angle_alpha   90.00
_cell.angle_beta   90.00
_cell.angle_gamma   90.00
#
_symmetry.space_group_name_H-M   'P 1'
#
loop_
_entity.id
_entity.type
_entity.pdbx_description
1 polymer ?
#
loop_
_entity_poly.entity_id
_entity_poly.type
_entity_poly.pdbx_seq_one_letter_code
_entity_poly.pdbx_strand_id
1 'polypeptide(L)' 'LKFHNGTFEITKKYAEQLQKKVQAFKEGTRTKKNVFLTFLTAYGVKKNKYYLSLAANQLLVEDLFERVKAIG' A
#
# COMPACT_ATOMS: atom_id res chain seq x y z
N LEU A 1 2.28 -16.94 0.71
CA LEU A 1 1.36 -15.78 0.76
C LEU A 1 0.41 -15.99 1.95
N LYS A 2 0.29 -15.05 2.89
CA LYS A 2 -0.82 -15.08 3.86
C LYS A 2 -2.07 -14.56 3.15
N PHE A 3 -3.00 -15.45 2.84
CA PHE A 3 -4.27 -15.09 2.21
C PHE A 3 -5.28 -14.73 3.32
N HIS A 4 -5.70 -13.47 3.34
CA HIS A 4 -6.78 -12.99 4.19
C HIS A 4 -7.98 -12.70 3.28
N ASN A 5 -9.12 -13.33 3.55
CA ASN A 5 -10.37 -13.16 2.78
C ASN A 5 -11.09 -11.84 3.13
N GLY A 6 -10.35 -10.74 3.27
CA GLY A 6 -10.90 -9.47 3.69
C GLY A 6 -9.89 -8.33 3.64
N THR A 7 -10.34 -7.13 3.99
CA THR A 7 -9.50 -5.93 4.01
C THR A 7 -8.27 -6.15 4.89
N PHE A 8 -7.11 -5.66 4.43
CA PHE A 8 -5.90 -5.67 5.23
C PHE A 8 -5.97 -4.57 6.30
N GLU A 9 -5.66 -4.90 7.57
CA GLU A 9 -5.57 -3.90 8.63
C GLU A 9 -4.12 -3.52 8.94
N ILE A 10 -3.81 -2.23 8.80
CA ILE A 10 -2.51 -1.69 9.21
C ILE A 10 -2.50 -1.59 10.73
N THR A 11 -1.71 -2.45 11.39
CA THR A 11 -1.44 -2.35 12.83
C THR A 11 -0.41 -1.25 13.12
N LYS A 12 -0.33 -0.79 14.37
CA LYS A 12 0.70 0.17 14.81
C LYS A 12 2.12 -0.32 14.45
N LYS A 13 2.42 -1.57 14.79
CA LYS A 13 3.73 -2.18 14.51
C LYS A 13 4.04 -2.20 13.02
N TYR A 14 3.04 -2.52 12.19
CA TYR A 14 3.23 -2.53 10.74
C TYR A 14 3.44 -1.11 10.18
N ALA A 15 2.70 -0.13 10.70
CA ALA A 15 2.87 1.29 10.35
C ALA A 15 4.30 1.78 10.64
N GLU A 16 4.83 1.48 11.83
CA GLU A 16 6.21 1.81 12.21
C GLU A 16 7.24 1.13 11.30
N GLN A 17 6.99 -0.13 10.92
CA GLN A 17 7.85 -0.84 9.96
C GLN A 17 7.84 -0.18 8.58
N LEU A 18 6.69 0.26 8.08
CA LEU A 18 6.58 0.96 6.80
C LEU A 18 7.32 2.31 6.84
N GLN A 19 7.20 3.06 7.93
CA GLN A 19 7.94 4.31 8.11
C GLN A 19 9.46 4.09 8.09
N LYS A 20 9.94 3.05 8.78
CA LYS A 20 11.37 2.67 8.75
C LYS A 20 11.84 2.33 7.33
N LYS A 21 11.02 1.62 6.54
CA LYS A 21 11.35 1.31 5.14
C LYS A 21 11.40 2.56 4.27
N VAL A 22 10.46 3.50 4.45
CA VAL A 22 10.48 4.80 3.74
C VAL A 22 11.75 5.57 4.09
N GLN A 23 12.13 5.61 5.37
CA GLN A 23 13.34 6.30 5.80
C GLN A 23 14.60 5.65 5.21
N ALA A 24 14.72 4.33 5.28
CA ALA A 24 15.83 3.59 4.70
C ALA A 24 15.92 3.80 3.17
N PHE A 25 14.79 3.84 2.46
CA PHE A 25 14.76 4.16 1.03
C PHE A 25 15.26 5.58 0.75
N LYS A 26 14.83 6.57 1.54
CA LYS A 26 15.29 7.96 1.40
C LYS A 26 16.78 8.09 1.64
N GLU A 27 17.30 7.44 2.68
CA GLU A 27 18.72 7.42 3.02
C GLU A 27 19.55 6.76 1.92
N GLY A 28 19.14 5.57 1.47
CA GLY A 28 19.84 4.82 0.42
C GLY A 28 19.86 5.52 -0.93
N THR A 29 18.81 6.27 -1.27
CA THR A 29 18.72 7.03 -2.54
C THR A 29 19.19 8.48 -2.41
N ARG A 30 19.45 8.97 -1.19
CA ARG A 30 19.73 10.39 -0.87
C ARG A 30 18.68 11.36 -1.42
N THR A 31 17.45 10.89 -1.62
CA THR A 31 16.39 11.72 -2.18
C THR A 31 15.79 12.64 -1.12
N LYS A 32 15.59 13.90 -1.49
CA LYS A 32 14.79 14.86 -0.70
C LYS A 32 13.32 14.88 -1.12
N LYS A 33 12.96 14.10 -2.14
CA LYS A 33 11.58 14.03 -2.65
C LYS A 33 10.66 13.34 -1.64
N ASN A 34 9.40 13.71 -1.66
CA ASN A 34 8.37 13.01 -0.90
C ASN A 34 8.22 11.57 -1.43
N VAL A 35 8.08 10.63 -0.51
CA VAL A 35 7.83 9.22 -0.80
C VAL A 35 6.38 8.95 -0.44
N PHE A 36 5.60 8.59 -1.44
CA PHE A 36 4.19 8.26 -1.28
C PHE A 36 4.04 6.75 -1.30
N LEU A 37 3.45 6.19 -0.24
CA LEU A 37 3.15 4.77 -0.17
C LEU A 37 1.82 4.50 -0.87
N THR A 38 1.86 3.59 -1.84
CA THR A 38 0.67 3.05 -2.50
C THR A 38 0.50 1.60 -2.11
N PHE A 39 -0.68 1.25 -1.61
CA PHE A 39 -1.00 -0.13 -1.25
C PHE A 39 -1.62 -0.86 -2.43
N LEU A 40 -1.03 -1.97 -2.84
CA LEU A 40 -1.65 -2.91 -3.78
C LEU A 40 -2.23 -4.08 -3.00
N THR A 41 -3.55 -4.27 -3.04
CA THR A 41 -4.25 -5.28 -2.23
C THR A 41 -5.39 -5.94 -2.99
N ALA A 42 -5.73 -7.20 -2.68
CA ALA A 42 -6.85 -7.87 -3.34
C ALA A 42 -8.22 -7.34 -2.89
N TYR A 43 -8.35 -6.98 -1.61
CA TYR A 43 -9.63 -6.60 -0.98
C TYR A 43 -9.60 -5.21 -0.32
N GLY A 44 -8.60 -4.40 -0.63
CA GLY A 44 -8.42 -3.08 -0.03
C GLY A 44 -7.74 -3.11 1.34
N VAL A 45 -7.52 -1.90 1.87
CA VAL A 45 -6.98 -1.67 3.20
C VAL A 45 -8.05 -1.02 4.07
N LYS A 46 -8.19 -1.48 5.32
CA LYS A 46 -9.09 -0.87 6.29
C LYS A 46 -8.67 0.57 6.59
N LYS A 47 -9.58 1.52 6.36
CA LYS A 47 -9.35 2.95 6.63
C LYS A 47 -9.32 3.22 8.14
N ASN A 48 -8.14 3.07 8.74
CA ASN A 48 -7.88 3.41 10.14
C ASN A 48 -6.89 4.58 10.24
N LYS A 49 -6.58 5.03 11.45
CA LYS A 49 -5.66 6.17 11.68
C LYS A 49 -4.27 5.99 11.06
N TYR A 50 -3.80 4.75 10.90
CA TYR A 50 -2.49 4.46 10.30
C TYR A 50 -2.55 4.46 8.78
N TYR A 51 -3.66 4.03 8.18
CA TYR A 51 -3.91 4.21 6.76
C TYR A 51 -3.88 5.69 6.39
N LEU A 52 -4.61 6.53 7.14
CA LEU A 52 -4.69 7.97 6.87
C LEU A 52 -3.35 8.69 7.01
N SER A 53 -2.44 8.20 7.85
CA SER A 53 -1.12 8.82 8.05
C SER A 53 -0.03 8.31 7.10
N LEU A 54 -0.25 7.20 6.41
CA LEU A 54 0.76 6.55 5.57
C LEU A 54 0.37 6.41 4.11
N ALA A 55 -0.87 6.05 3.83
CA ALA A 55 -1.32 5.74 2.49
C ALA A 55 -1.62 7.02 1.73
N ALA A 56 -0.90 7.24 0.64
CA ALA A 56 -1.26 8.28 -0.32
C ALA A 56 -2.33 7.79 -1.29
N ASN A 57 -2.30 6.50 -1.63
CA ASN A 57 -3.29 5.86 -2.50
C ASN A 57 -3.41 4.36 -2.21
N GLN A 58 -4.49 3.73 -2.68
CA GLN A 58 -4.64 2.28 -2.76
C GLN A 58 -5.04 1.86 -4.17
N LEU A 59 -4.50 0.75 -4.63
CA LEU A 59 -4.88 0.05 -5.83
C LEU A 59 -5.37 -1.34 -5.44
N LEU A 60 -6.44 -1.78 -6.08
CA LEU A 60 -6.89 -3.14 -6.00
C LEU A 60 -6.17 -3.99 -7.06
N VAL A 61 -6.03 -5.28 -6.80
CA VAL A 61 -5.44 -6.20 -7.80
C VAL A 61 -6.25 -6.18 -9.09
N GLU A 62 -7.57 -6.02 -9.01
CA GLU A 62 -8.46 -5.86 -10.18
C GLU A 62 -8.12 -4.65 -11.05
N ASP A 63 -7.65 -3.54 -10.48
CA ASP A 63 -7.24 -2.33 -11.22
C ASP A 63 -6.06 -2.59 -12.17
N LEU A 64 -5.28 -3.66 -11.93
CA LEU A 64 -4.14 -4.01 -12.79
C LEU A 64 -4.54 -4.82 -14.03
N PHE A 65 -5.78 -5.31 -14.13
CA PHE A 65 -6.21 -6.26 -15.16
C PHE A 65 -7.32 -5.74 -16.09
N GLU A 66 -7.43 -4.42 -16.29
CA GLU A 66 -8.48 -3.77 -17.12
C GLU A 66 -8.47 -4.10 -18.64
N ARG A 67 -7.76 -5.12 -19.13
CA ARG A 67 -7.69 -5.45 -20.58
C ARG A 67 -8.14 -6.85 -21.00
N VAL A 68 -8.96 -7.55 -20.20
CA VAL A 68 -9.50 -8.88 -20.61
C VAL A 68 -11.02 -8.86 -20.87
N LYS A 69 -11.70 -7.71 -20.74
CA LYS A 69 -13.17 -7.61 -20.93
C LYS A 69 -13.64 -6.92 -22.23
N ALA A 70 -12.76 -6.74 -23.21
CA ALA A 70 -13.11 -6.07 -24.48
C ALA A 70 -13.24 -7.00 -25.70
N ILE A 71 -13.38 -8.32 -25.47
CA ILE A 71 -13.67 -9.28 -26.54
C ILE A 71 -14.73 -10.25 -26.00
N GLY A 72 -15.99 -9.91 -26.24
CA GLY A 72 -17.17 -10.69 -25.87
C GLY A 72 -18.40 -10.02 -26.43
#